data_AF-A0A1F4JVW2-F1
#
_entry.id   AF-A0A1F4JVW2-F1
#
_cell.length_a   1.000
_cell.length_b   1.000
_cell.length_c   1.000
_cell.angle_alpha   90.00
_cell.angle_beta   90.00
_cell.angle_gamma   90.00
#
_symmetry.space_group_name_H-M   'P 1'
#
loop_
_entity.id
_entity.type
_entity.pdbx_description
1 polymer ?
#
loop_
_entity_poly.entity_id
_entity_poly.type
_entity_poly.pdbx_seq_one_letter_code
_entity_poly.pdbx_strand_id
1 'polypeptide(L)' 'MIRTETALSRLHADEICEIVLPDGTTRHASWDPLNRSFHFCDGLGVGVASHDDVKEWMPASVDLNKYKDKK' A
#
# COMPACT_ATOMS: atom_id res chain seq x y z
N MET A 1 19.63 -11.86 -16.75
CA MET A 1 18.70 -10.74 -16.47
C MET A 1 18.34 -10.81 -15.00
N ILE A 2 18.88 -9.92 -14.17
CA ILE A 2 18.46 -9.83 -12.76
C ILE A 2 17.12 -9.10 -12.79
N ARG A 3 16.02 -9.81 -12.48
CA ARG A 3 14.74 -9.14 -12.23
C ARG A 3 14.91 -8.40 -10.91
N THR A 4 14.98 -7.07 -10.96
CA THR A 4 14.91 -6.25 -9.76
C THR A 4 13.51 -6.40 -9.18
N GLU A 5 13.38 -7.27 -8.18
CA GLU A 5 12.18 -7.35 -7.35
C GLU A 5 12.04 -6.03 -6.61
N THR A 6 10.98 -5.30 -6.91
CA THR A 6 10.60 -4.10 -6.16
C THR A 6 9.77 -4.51 -4.95
N ALA A 7 9.70 -3.67 -3.92
CA ALA A 7 8.78 -3.90 -2.80
C ALA A 7 7.34 -4.12 -3.32
N LEU A 8 6.93 -3.37 -4.35
CA LEU A 8 5.62 -3.47 -4.98
C LEU A 8 5.34 -4.85 -5.59
N SER A 9 6.35 -5.48 -6.20
CA SER A 9 6.21 -6.83 -6.77
C SER A 9 6.01 -7.94 -5.73
N ARG A 10 6.13 -7.63 -4.43
CA ARG A 10 5.88 -8.57 -3.34
C ARG A 10 4.44 -8.54 -2.84
N LEU A 11 3.66 -7.51 -3.21
CA LEU A 11 2.25 -7.45 -2.85
C LEU A 11 1.44 -8.46 -3.65
N HIS A 12 0.56 -9.16 -2.96
CA HIS A 12 -0.42 -10.04 -3.58
C HIS A 12 -1.63 -9.25 -4.09
N ALA A 13 -2.33 -9.79 -5.10
CA ALA A 13 -3.61 -9.23 -5.51
C ALA A 13 -4.59 -9.21 -4.33
N ASP A 14 -5.34 -8.11 -4.21
CA ASP A 14 -6.28 -7.83 -3.12
C ASP A 14 -5.64 -7.74 -1.72
N GLU A 15 -4.31 -7.69 -1.63
CA GLU A 15 -3.63 -7.50 -0.35
C GLU A 15 -3.98 -6.12 0.23
N ILE A 16 -4.41 -6.11 1.50
CA ILE A 16 -4.76 -4.89 2.21
C ILE A 16 -3.48 -4.15 2.60
N CYS A 17 -3.41 -2.89 2.19
CA CYS A 17 -2.34 -1.97 2.48
C CYS A 17 -2.88 -0.74 3.20
N GLU A 18 -2.05 -0.15 4.04
CA GLU A 18 -2.21 1.23 4.48
C GLU A 18 -1.48 2.13 3.48
N ILE A 19 -2.17 3.13 2.92
CA ILE A 19 -1.62 4.10 1.97
C ILE A 19 -1.65 5.51 2.55
N VAL A 20 -0.64 6.30 2.23
CA VAL A 20 -0.55 7.73 2.54
C VAL A 20 -0.69 8.52 1.24
N LEU A 21 -1.76 9.31 1.15
CA LEU A 21 -2.05 10.18 0.01
C LEU A 21 -1.20 11.47 0.05
N PRO A 22 -1.12 12.24 -1.06
CA PRO A 22 -0.30 13.46 -1.12
C PRO A 22 -0.68 14.54 -0.11
N ASP A 23 -1.95 14.58 0.30
CA ASP A 23 -2.46 15.49 1.34
C ASP A 23 -2.08 15.04 2.77
N GLY A 24 -1.40 13.90 2.91
CA GLY A 24 -1.03 13.28 4.18
C GLY A 24 -2.13 12.40 4.78
N THR A 25 -3.29 12.25 4.11
CA THR A 25 -4.38 11.39 4.58
C THR A 25 -3.97 9.92 4.46
N THR A 26 -4.17 9.16 5.53
CA THR A 26 -3.96 7.72 5.55
C THR A 26 -5.27 6.98 5.29
N ARG A 27 -5.24 5.94 4.44
CA ARG A 27 -6.39 5.09 4.13
C ARG A 27 -6.00 3.62 4.05
N HIS A 28 -6.97 2.73 4.27
CA HIS A 28 -6.83 1.31 3.96
C HIS A 28 -7.33 1.03 2.54
N ALA A 29 -6.52 0.34 1.74
CA ALA A 29 -6.83 0.04 0.35
C ALA A 29 -6.38 -1.36 -0.03
N SER A 30 -7.08 -2.02 -0.94
CA SER A 30 -6.64 -3.26 -1.56
C SER A 30 -5.74 -2.96 -2.77
N TRP A 31 -4.71 -3.79 -2.96
CA TRP A 31 -3.79 -3.67 -4.08
C TRP A 31 -4.32 -4.39 -5.34
N ASP A 32 -4.38 -3.66 -6.46
CA ASP A 32 -4.62 -4.21 -7.79
C ASP A 32 -3.30 -4.21 -8.59
N PRO A 33 -2.63 -5.37 -8.74
CA PRO A 33 -1.38 -5.46 -9.48
C PRO A 33 -1.54 -5.31 -11.00
N LEU A 34 -2.74 -5.52 -11.56
CA LEU A 34 -2.98 -5.40 -13.00
C LEU A 34 -2.99 -3.93 -13.42
N ASN A 35 -3.72 -3.10 -12.66
CA ASN A 35 -3.82 -1.66 -12.91
C ASN A 35 -2.77 -0.84 -12.16
N ARG A 36 -1.95 -1.48 -11.33
CA ARG A 36 -0.98 -0.85 -10.43
C ARG A 36 -1.62 0.25 -9.58
N SER A 37 -2.75 -0.06 -8.95
CA SER A 37 -3.58 0.91 -8.23
C SER A 37 -4.08 0.37 -6.90
N PHE A 38 -4.36 1.27 -5.97
CA PHE A 38 -4.96 1.00 -4.67
C PHE A 38 -6.44 1.37 -4.67
N HIS A 39 -7.31 0.45 -4.29
CA HIS A 39 -8.76 0.64 -4.23
C HIS A 39 -9.17 0.75 -2.77
N PHE A 40 -9.78 1.85 -2.36
CA PHE A 40 -10.24 2.04 -0.99
C PHE A 40 -11.75 2.25 -0.96
N CYS A 41 -12.39 1.57 -0.02
CA CYS A 41 -13.78 1.73 0.34
C CYS A 41 -13.80 1.80 1.87
N ASP A 42 -13.54 2.98 2.40
CA ASP A 42 -13.50 3.24 3.83
C ASP A 42 -14.72 4.06 4.25
N GLY A 43 -14.93 4.23 5.56
CA GLY A 43 -16.00 5.07 6.08
C GLY A 43 -15.88 6.56 5.71
N LEU A 44 -14.80 6.96 5.01
CA LEU A 44 -14.58 8.32 4.49
C LEU A 44 -14.95 8.42 3.00
N GLY A 45 -15.04 7.30 2.27
CA GLY A 45 -15.50 7.25 0.88
C GLY A 45 -14.97 6.07 0.08
N VAL A 46 -15.36 6.04 -1.19
CA VAL A 46 -14.86 5.10 -2.20
C VAL A 46 -13.95 5.85 -3.17
N GLY A 47 -12.82 5.24 -3.53
CA GLY A 47 -11.92 5.79 -4.53
C GLY A 47 -10.84 4.82 -4.99
N VAL A 48 -10.08 5.28 -5.99
CA VAL A 48 -8.93 4.59 -6.55
C VAL A 48 -7.76 5.56 -6.59
N ALA A 49 -6.59 5.13 -6.13
CA ALA A 49 -5.34 5.88 -6.22
C ALA A 49 -4.31 5.09 -7.04
N SER A 50 -3.68 5.72 -8.03
CA SER A 50 -2.54 5.10 -8.72
C SER A 50 -1.40 4.90 -7.73
N HIS A 51 -0.62 3.83 -7.88
CA HIS A 51 0.64 3.66 -7.14
C HIS A 51 1.53 4.91 -7.23
N ASP A 52 1.55 5.57 -8.40
CA ASP A 52 2.43 6.70 -8.66
C ASP A 52 1.92 8.01 -7.99
N ASP A 53 0.65 8.05 -7.57
CA ASP A 53 0.06 9.15 -6.81
C ASP A 53 0.09 8.92 -5.29
N VAL A 54 0.43 7.71 -4.86
CA VAL A 54 0.57 7.36 -3.45
C VAL A 54 1.96 7.73 -2.97
N LYS A 55 2.03 8.52 -1.90
CA LYS A 55 3.31 8.99 -1.34
C LYS A 55 4.06 7.86 -0.67
N GLU A 56 3.37 7.10 0.18
CA GLU A 56 3.92 5.98 0.95
C GLU A 56 2.86 4.89 1.07
N TRP A 57 3.27 3.62 1.13
CA TRP A 57 2.37 2.50 1.36
C TRP A 57 3.06 1.40 2.16
N MET A 58 2.27 0.63 2.90
CA MET A 58 2.75 -0.55 3.62
C MET A 58 1.67 -1.65 3.64
N PRO A 59 2.04 -2.94 3.50
CA PRO A 59 1.09 -4.02 3.70
C PRO A 59 0.59 -4.02 5.15
N ALA A 60 -0.72 -4.12 5.36
CA ALA A 60 -1.32 -4.15 6.71
C ALA A 60 -0.91 -5.41 7.51
N SER A 61 -0.39 -6.42 6.81
CA SER A 61 0.19 -7.64 7.37
C SER A 61 1.57 -7.41 8.03
N VAL A 62 2.24 -6.29 7.75
CA VAL A 62 3.54 -5.95 8.34
C VAL A 62 3.32 -5.41 9.75
N ASP A 63 3.59 -6.27 10.73
CA ASP A 63 3.52 -5.93 12.15
C ASP A 63 4.63 -4.92 12.52
N LEU A 64 4.27 -3.63 12.60
CA LEU A 64 5.18 -2.53 12.94
C LEU A 64 5.82 -2.67 14.34
N ASN A 65 5.27 -3.53 15.21
CA ASN A 65 5.87 -3.80 16.51
C ASN A 65 7.19 -4.57 16.41
N LYS A 66 7.50 -5.23 15.28
CA LYS A 66 8.81 -5.89 15.10
C LYS A 66 9.97 -4.93 14.81
N TYR A 67 9.70 -3.66 14.52
CA TYR A 67 10.74 -2.66 14.21
C TYR A 67 10.98 -1.66 15.34
N LYS A 68 10.22 -1.72 16.44
CA LYS A 68 10.39 -0.82 17.60
C LYS A 68 11.39 -1.34 18.65
N ASP A 69 11.80 -2.60 18.59
CA ASP A 69 12.74 -3.23 19.55
C ASP A 69 14.22 -3.26 19.09
N LYS A 70 14.69 -2.21 18.41
CA LYS A 70 16.14 -2.03 18.13
C LYS A 70 16.66 -0.68 18.61
N LYS A 71 16.41 -0.34 19.87
CA LYS A 71 17.08 0.78 20.53
C LYS A 71 17.80 0.33 21.79
#